data_AF-A0A1B7UMJ5-F1
#
_entry.id   AF-A0A1B7UMJ5-F1
#
_cell.length_a   1.000
_cell.length_b   1.000
_cell.length_c   1.000
_cell.angle_alpha   90.00
_cell.angle_beta   90.00
_cell.angle_gamma   90.00
#
_symmetry.space_group_name_H-M   'P 1'
#
loop_
_entity.id
_entity.type
_entity.pdbx_description
1 polymer ?
#
loop_
_entity_poly.entity_id
_entity_poly.type
_entity_poly.pdbx_seq_one_letter_code
_entity_poly.pdbx_strand_id
1 'polypeptide(L)'
;MQQWQHWITLGNQAFSLHQQQLAQQYYQQALADVWPVWYHCAFVECPVELNTDEAALPTHCLAVTLLNLAESYASQQRWRRCRRTLKQGLYWFEQMLDGCDSEHPATVAVLMHQSKLLLVSQLMEQRQLLALSEQQFARQGETNNTTTFDFAGNKHPSGLTSATVNYLH
;
A
#
# COMPACT_ATOMS: atom_id res chain seq x y z
N MET A 1 5.25 24.54 2.37
CA MET A 1 4.94 23.43 1.44
C MET A 1 5.94 23.21 0.31
N GLN A 2 6.85 24.15 0.00
CA GLN A 2 7.86 23.95 -1.06
C GLN A 2 8.81 22.77 -0.80
N GLN A 3 9.25 22.59 0.45
CA GLN A 3 10.13 21.47 0.84
C GLN A 3 9.44 20.10 0.67
N TRP A 4 8.19 19.99 1.12
CA TRP A 4 7.35 18.82 0.86
C TRP A 4 7.25 18.50 -0.65
N GLN A 5 7.01 19.52 -1.49
CA GLN A 5 6.89 19.34 -2.93
C GLN A 5 8.19 18.84 -3.57
N HIS A 6 9.33 19.32 -3.07
CA HIS A 6 10.65 18.82 -3.47
C HIS A 6 10.79 17.33 -3.16
N TRP A 7 10.46 16.90 -1.94
CA TRP A 7 10.53 15.48 -1.55
C TRP A 7 9.58 14.60 -2.34
N ILE A 8 8.35 15.04 -2.58
CA ILE A 8 7.40 14.28 -3.41
C ILE A 8 7.91 14.12 -4.83
N THR A 9 8.51 15.17 -5.41
CA THR A 9 9.08 15.11 -6.76
C THR A 9 10.21 14.09 -6.85
N LEU A 10 11.16 14.13 -5.91
CA LEU A 10 12.26 13.16 -5.84
C LEU A 10 11.75 11.75 -5.57
N GLY A 11 10.76 11.60 -4.67
CA GLY A 11 10.12 10.33 -4.36
C GLY A 11 9.45 9.69 -5.58
N ASN A 12 8.67 10.48 -6.33
CA ASN A 12 7.99 10.02 -7.54
C ASN A 12 9.01 9.63 -8.63
N GLN A 13 10.07 10.43 -8.80
CA GLN A 13 11.14 10.11 -9.74
C GLN A 13 11.84 8.79 -9.37
N ALA A 14 12.27 8.64 -8.12
CA ALA A 14 12.90 7.40 -7.64
C ALA A 14 11.96 6.20 -7.78
N PHE A 15 10.67 6.37 -7.51
CA PHE A 15 9.67 5.31 -7.66
C PHE A 15 9.53 4.88 -9.13
N SER A 16 9.48 5.83 -10.07
CA SER A 16 9.41 5.55 -11.51
C SER A 16 10.65 4.81 -12.04
N LEU A 17 11.81 5.04 -11.43
CA LEU A 17 13.07 4.37 -11.74
C LEU A 17 13.25 3.05 -10.97
N HIS A 18 12.19 2.55 -10.33
CA HIS A 18 12.21 1.34 -9.49
C HIS A 18 13.21 1.37 -8.32
N GLN A 19 13.64 2.56 -7.89
CA GLN A 19 14.53 2.75 -6.75
C GLN A 19 13.72 2.77 -5.44
N GLN A 20 13.14 1.62 -5.09
CA GLN A 20 12.09 1.52 -4.07
C GLN A 20 12.51 2.02 -2.68
N GLN A 21 13.74 1.72 -2.24
CA GLN A 21 14.23 2.18 -0.94
C GLN A 21 14.43 3.69 -0.90
N LEU A 22 14.93 4.27 -2.00
CA LEU A 22 15.17 5.71 -2.10
C LEU A 22 13.84 6.47 -2.17
N ALA A 23 12.87 5.99 -2.97
CA ALA A 23 11.52 6.54 -3.01
C ALA A 23 10.88 6.57 -1.61
N GLN A 24 11.00 5.46 -0.87
CA GLN A 24 10.50 5.38 0.51
C GLN A 24 11.15 6.42 1.42
N GLN A 25 12.47 6.62 1.32
CA GLN A 25 13.18 7.63 2.11
C GLN A 25 12.66 9.03 1.82
N TYR A 26 12.47 9.39 0.54
CA TYR A 26 11.92 10.69 0.17
C TYR A 26 10.48 10.88 0.67
N TYR A 27 9.62 9.86 0.57
CA TYR A 27 8.26 9.96 1.12
C TYR A 27 8.25 10.06 2.66
N GLN A 28 9.23 9.49 3.36
CA GLN A 28 9.37 9.67 4.80
C GLN A 28 9.79 11.10 5.16
N GLN A 29 10.66 11.73 4.36
CA GLN A 29 10.99 13.15 4.53
C GLN A 29 9.79 14.04 4.24
N ALA A 30 9.03 13.76 3.17
CA ALA A 30 7.78 14.45 2.88
C ALA A 30 6.78 14.34 4.06
N LEU A 31 6.72 13.17 4.71
CA LEU A 31 5.86 12.98 5.89
C LEU A 31 6.33 13.83 7.07
N ALA A 32 7.64 13.84 7.35
CA ALA A 32 8.23 14.64 8.41
C ALA A 32 8.00 16.15 8.20
N ASP A 33 7.98 16.60 6.95
CA ASP A 33 7.72 18.01 6.60
C ASP A 33 6.25 18.41 6.74
N VAL A 34 5.31 17.58 6.26
CA VAL A 34 3.89 17.94 6.26
C VAL A 34 3.21 17.66 7.59
N TRP A 35 3.67 16.67 8.35
CA TRP A 35 3.01 16.24 9.59
C TRP A 35 2.84 17.36 10.62
N PRO A 36 3.88 18.15 10.97
CA PRO A 36 3.73 19.23 11.96
C PRO A 36 2.77 20.32 11.49
N VAL A 37 2.79 20.64 10.18
CA VAL A 37 1.91 21.66 9.59
C VAL A 37 0.45 21.20 9.64
N TRP A 38 0.18 19.97 9.19
CA TRP A 38 -1.16 19.41 9.25
C TRP A 38 -1.67 19.30 10.68
N TYR A 39 -0.84 18.81 11.61
CA TYR A 39 -1.21 18.68 13.02
C TYR A 39 -1.59 20.03 13.62
N HIS A 40 -0.82 21.09 13.34
CA HIS A 40 -1.12 22.43 13.84
C HIS A 40 -2.45 22.94 13.27
N CYS A 41 -2.66 22.82 11.96
CA CYS A 41 -3.90 23.24 11.31
C CYS A 41 -5.11 22.43 11.79
N ALA A 42 -4.95 21.14 12.09
CA ALA A 42 -6.03 20.24 12.46
C ALA A 42 -6.41 20.29 13.95
N PHE A 43 -5.47 20.60 14.85
CA PHE A 43 -5.70 20.43 16.29
C PHE A 43 -5.28 21.60 17.18
N VAL A 44 -4.50 22.55 16.66
CA VAL A 44 -3.99 23.66 17.46
C VAL A 44 -4.74 24.93 17.09
N GLU A 45 -4.52 25.41 15.87
CA GLU A 45 -5.16 26.61 15.35
C GLU A 45 -5.09 26.58 13.83
N CYS A 46 -6.25 26.61 13.19
CA CYS A 46 -6.36 26.88 11.76
C CYS A 46 -6.31 28.40 11.58
N PRO A 47 -5.29 28.96 10.89
CA PRO A 47 -5.19 30.40 10.74
C PRO A 47 -6.44 30.97 10.06
N VAL A 48 -7.07 31.94 10.70
CA VAL A 48 -8.36 32.55 10.27
C VAL A 48 -8.27 33.23 8.90
N GLU A 49 -7.06 33.57 8.48
CA GLU A 49 -6.76 34.25 7.21
C GLU A 49 -6.74 33.31 6.00
N LEU A 50 -6.65 32.00 6.22
CA LEU A 50 -6.59 31.04 5.12
C LEU A 50 -7.96 30.83 4.51
N ASN A 51 -8.02 30.87 3.18
CA ASN A 51 -9.21 30.38 2.48
C ASN A 51 -9.32 28.84 2.59
N THR A 52 -10.47 28.31 2.17
CA THR A 52 -10.77 26.87 2.25
C THR A 52 -9.69 26.00 1.60
N ASP A 53 -9.18 26.39 0.44
CA ASP A 53 -8.17 25.63 -0.31
C ASP A 53 -6.82 25.65 0.39
N GLU A 54 -6.43 26.78 0.96
CA GLU A 54 -5.18 26.94 1.70
C GLU A 54 -5.19 26.16 3.01
N ALA A 55 -6.32 26.19 3.74
CA ALA A 55 -6.49 25.42 4.97
C ALA A 55 -6.57 23.90 4.69
N ALA A 56 -7.07 23.50 3.51
CA ALA A 56 -7.12 22.11 3.09
C ALA A 56 -5.76 21.58 2.60
N LEU A 57 -4.85 22.46 2.17
CA LEU A 57 -3.57 22.08 1.55
C LEU A 57 -2.75 21.07 2.38
N PRO A 58 -2.55 21.25 3.70
CA PRO A 58 -1.83 20.27 4.51
C PRO A 58 -2.49 18.89 4.49
N THR A 59 -3.83 18.82 4.47
CA THR A 59 -4.59 17.57 4.38
C THR A 59 -4.36 16.88 3.03
N HIS A 60 -4.42 17.63 1.93
CA HIS A 60 -4.09 17.10 0.59
C HIS A 60 -2.69 16.53 0.54
N CYS A 61 -1.72 17.27 1.07
CA CYS A 61 -0.31 16.86 1.05
C CYS A 61 -0.05 15.64 1.94
N LEU A 62 -0.64 15.59 3.14
CA LEU A 62 -0.54 14.43 4.02
C LEU A 62 -1.12 13.18 3.37
N ALA A 63 -2.31 13.28 2.76
CA ALA A 63 -2.95 12.15 2.08
C ALA A 63 -2.11 11.62 0.92
N VAL A 64 -1.56 12.51 0.07
CA VAL A 64 -0.67 12.12 -1.03
C VAL A 64 0.57 11.42 -0.50
N THR A 65 1.22 11.96 0.53
CA THR A 65 2.39 11.32 1.14
C THR A 65 2.07 9.92 1.65
N LEU A 66 0.96 9.74 2.37
CA LEU A 66 0.57 8.46 2.94
C LEU A 66 0.29 7.40 1.87
N LEU A 67 -0.40 7.79 0.80
CA LEU A 67 -0.69 6.91 -0.32
C LEU A 67 0.59 6.49 -1.04
N ASN A 68 1.50 7.43 -1.33
CA ASN A 68 2.77 7.15 -1.98
C ASN A 68 3.66 6.24 -1.13
N LEU A 69 3.70 6.47 0.19
CA LEU A 69 4.46 5.66 1.13
C LEU A 69 3.86 4.25 1.26
N ALA A 70 2.54 4.12 1.25
CA ALA A 70 1.85 2.82 1.24
C ALA A 70 2.11 2.04 -0.06
N GLU A 71 2.03 2.69 -1.22
CA GLU A 71 2.34 2.08 -2.53
C GLU A 71 3.81 1.63 -2.60
N SER A 72 4.74 2.46 -2.11
CA SER A 72 6.16 2.10 -2.03
C SER A 72 6.36 0.85 -1.16
N TYR A 73 5.66 0.71 -0.02
CA TYR A 73 5.71 -0.52 0.75
C TYR A 73 5.07 -1.73 0.03
N ALA A 74 3.95 -1.52 -0.66
CA ALA A 74 3.27 -2.58 -1.41
C ALA A 74 4.16 -3.14 -2.53
N SER A 75 4.82 -2.28 -3.29
CA SER A 75 5.75 -2.69 -4.36
C SER A 75 6.94 -3.52 -3.86
N GLN A 76 7.32 -3.36 -2.60
CA GLN A 76 8.35 -4.16 -1.92
C GLN A 76 7.79 -5.43 -1.25
N GLN A 77 6.51 -5.76 -1.48
CA GLN A 77 5.76 -6.82 -0.78
C GLN A 77 5.73 -6.67 0.75
N ARG A 78 5.90 -5.44 1.26
CA ARG A 78 5.88 -5.13 2.70
C ARG A 78 4.46 -4.81 3.15
N TRP A 79 3.54 -5.75 2.90
CA TRP A 79 2.09 -5.58 3.09
C TRP A 79 1.71 -5.13 4.50
N ARG A 80 2.40 -5.63 5.54
CA ARG A 80 2.18 -5.21 6.93
C ARG A 80 2.44 -3.71 7.14
N ARG A 81 3.50 -3.16 6.54
CA ARG A 81 3.81 -1.73 6.64
C ARG A 81 2.85 -0.88 5.82
N CYS A 82 2.52 -1.32 4.60
CA CYS A 82 1.49 -0.67 3.78
C CYS A 82 0.17 -0.49 4.55
N ARG A 83 -0.38 -1.58 5.11
CA ARG A 83 -1.63 -1.53 5.87
C ARG A 83 -1.53 -0.66 7.13
N ARG A 84 -0.40 -0.71 7.84
CA ARG A 84 -0.18 0.15 9.02
C ARG A 84 -0.19 1.62 8.62
N THR A 85 0.46 2.00 7.52
CA THR A 85 0.48 3.37 7.02
C THR A 85 -0.93 3.86 6.69
N LEU A 86 -1.72 3.07 5.95
CA LEU A 86 -3.08 3.45 5.57
C LEU A 86 -4.00 3.58 6.79
N LYS A 87 -3.95 2.61 7.72
CA LYS A 87 -4.73 2.67 8.97
C LYS A 87 -4.35 3.86 9.84
N GLN A 88 -3.07 4.21 9.89
CA GLN A 88 -2.61 5.38 10.63
C GLN A 88 -3.17 6.68 10.03
N GLY A 89 -3.18 6.79 8.70
CA GLY A 89 -3.79 7.93 8.00
C GLY A 89 -5.28 8.06 8.27
N LEU A 90 -6.02 6.94 8.20
CA LEU A 90 -7.44 6.90 8.52
C LEU A 90 -7.71 7.34 9.95
N TYR A 91 -6.96 6.81 10.91
CA TYR A 91 -7.06 7.19 12.31
C TYR A 91 -6.83 8.69 12.51
N TRP A 92 -5.81 9.28 11.88
CA TRP A 92 -5.56 10.72 11.98
C TRP A 92 -6.70 11.57 11.42
N PHE A 93 -7.28 11.17 10.29
CA PHE A 93 -8.43 11.86 9.71
C PHE A 93 -9.70 11.69 10.55
N GLU A 94 -9.93 10.53 11.15
CA GLU A 94 -11.01 10.33 12.13
C GLU A 94 -10.84 11.26 13.33
N GLN A 95 -9.65 11.31 13.94
CA GLN A 95 -9.39 12.20 15.08
C GLN A 95 -9.62 13.68 14.74
N MET A 96 -9.27 14.11 13.53
CA MET A 96 -9.53 15.48 13.10
C MET A 96 -11.02 15.76 12.98
N LEU A 97 -11.81 14.84 12.41
CA LEU A 97 -13.26 15.00 12.29
C LEU A 97 -13.96 14.98 13.66
N ASP A 98 -13.44 14.21 14.61
CA ASP A 98 -13.97 14.16 15.98
C ASP A 98 -13.63 15.44 16.78
N GLY A 99 -12.51 16.11 16.44
CA GLY A 99 -11.98 17.26 17.18
C GLY A 99 -12.31 18.64 16.60
N CYS A 100 -12.69 18.73 15.32
CA CYS A 100 -13.00 19.98 14.63
C CYS A 100 -14.52 20.19 14.47
N ASP A 101 -14.94 21.45 14.42
CA ASP A 101 -16.30 21.78 13.99
C ASP A 101 -16.52 21.36 12.53
N SER A 102 -17.76 20.99 12.19
CA SER A 102 -18.21 20.71 10.84
C SER A 102 -17.92 21.84 9.85
N GLU A 103 -17.87 23.10 10.33
CA GLU A 103 -17.52 24.28 9.53
C GLU A 103 -16.01 24.47 9.30
N HIS A 104 -15.15 23.61 9.88
CA HIS A 104 -13.71 23.71 9.69
C HIS A 104 -13.37 23.62 8.18
N PRO A 105 -12.58 24.56 7.63
CA PRO A 105 -12.38 24.67 6.18
C PRO A 105 -11.76 23.42 5.54
N ALA A 106 -10.98 22.65 6.30
CA ALA A 106 -10.38 21.40 5.81
C ALA A 106 -11.31 20.16 5.89
N THR A 107 -12.50 20.24 6.51
CA THR A 107 -13.40 19.09 6.73
C THR A 107 -13.74 18.34 5.43
N VAL A 108 -14.03 19.08 4.36
CA VAL A 108 -14.34 18.50 3.04
C VAL A 108 -13.15 17.70 2.50
N ALA A 109 -11.93 18.26 2.61
CA ALA A 109 -10.72 17.58 2.16
C ALA A 109 -10.44 16.32 2.98
N VAL A 110 -10.68 16.36 4.30
CA VAL A 110 -10.51 15.20 5.18
C VAL A 110 -11.45 14.07 4.78
N LEU A 111 -12.74 14.34 4.61
CA LEU A 111 -13.73 13.35 4.19
C LEU A 111 -13.38 12.73 2.82
N MET A 112 -12.97 13.57 1.87
CA MET A 112 -12.55 13.12 0.54
C MET A 112 -11.35 12.16 0.63
N HIS A 113 -10.31 12.54 1.39
CA HIS A 113 -9.11 11.71 1.49
C HIS A 113 -9.30 10.48 2.37
N GLN A 114 -10.10 10.55 3.43
CA GLN A 114 -10.48 9.39 4.22
C GLN A 114 -11.17 8.34 3.33
N SER A 115 -12.13 8.75 2.51
CA SER A 115 -12.79 7.89 1.53
C SER A 115 -11.79 7.24 0.56
N LYS A 116 -10.83 8.03 0.06
CA LYS A 116 -9.76 7.54 -0.81
C LYS A 116 -8.85 6.54 -0.11
N LEU A 117 -8.44 6.80 1.13
CA LEU A 117 -7.60 5.90 1.91
C LEU A 117 -8.32 4.58 2.22
N LEU A 118 -9.64 4.61 2.50
CA LEU A 118 -10.45 3.41 2.67
C LEU A 118 -10.44 2.54 1.41
N LEU A 119 -10.72 3.15 0.25
CA LEU A 119 -10.72 2.45 -1.04
C LEU A 119 -9.35 1.82 -1.33
N VAL A 120 -8.27 2.58 -1.14
CA VAL A 120 -6.91 2.08 -1.36
C VAL A 120 -6.55 0.98 -0.36
N SER A 121 -6.97 1.08 0.90
CA SER A 121 -6.75 0.02 1.90
C SER A 121 -7.39 -1.30 1.46
N GLN A 122 -8.63 -1.27 0.99
CA GLN A 122 -9.32 -2.45 0.47
C GLN A 122 -8.61 -3.01 -0.77
N LEU A 123 -8.20 -2.16 -1.70
CA LEU A 123 -7.46 -2.58 -2.89
C LEU A 123 -6.13 -3.26 -2.53
N MET A 124 -5.39 -2.73 -1.56
CA MET A 124 -4.12 -3.31 -1.12
C MET A 124 -4.31 -4.66 -0.44
N GLU A 125 -5.39 -4.85 0.30
CA GLU A 125 -5.75 -6.15 0.87
C GLU A 125 -6.05 -7.19 -0.22
N GLN A 126 -6.79 -6.81 -1.26
CA GLN A 126 -7.05 -7.67 -2.41
C GLN A 126 -5.76 -8.04 -3.16
N ARG A 127 -4.88 -7.06 -3.42
CA ARG A 127 -3.57 -7.30 -4.05
C ARG A 127 -2.70 -8.26 -3.24
N GLN A 128 -2.72 -8.12 -1.91
CA GLN A 128 -1.98 -9.04 -1.03
C GLN A 128 -2.53 -10.47 -1.15
N LEU A 129 -3.86 -10.64 -1.14
CA LEU A 129 -4.48 -11.96 -1.26
C LEU A 129 -4.17 -12.61 -2.60
N LEU A 130 -4.22 -11.85 -3.70
CA LEU A 130 -3.84 -12.34 -5.02
C LEU A 130 -2.38 -12.81 -5.02
N ALA A 131 -1.46 -11.98 -4.53
CA ALA A 131 -0.04 -12.34 -4.45
C ALA A 131 0.20 -13.62 -3.63
N LEU A 132 -0.57 -13.83 -2.55
CA LEU A 132 -0.49 -15.07 -1.76
C LEU A 132 -1.01 -16.28 -2.54
N SER A 133 -2.11 -16.14 -3.27
CA SER A 133 -2.65 -17.22 -4.11
C SER A 133 -1.68 -17.62 -5.22
N GLU A 134 -1.08 -16.65 -5.91
CA GLU A 134 -0.08 -16.90 -6.96
C GLU A 134 1.14 -17.65 -6.42
N GLN A 135 1.64 -17.28 -5.23
CA GLN A 135 2.72 -17.99 -4.56
C GLN A 135 2.35 -19.43 -4.19
N GLN A 136 1.10 -19.68 -3.79
CA GLN A 136 0.62 -21.03 -3.48
C GLN A 136 0.54 -21.90 -4.74
N PHE A 137 -0.02 -21.37 -5.83
CA PHE A 137 -0.08 -22.07 -7.11
C PHE A 137 1.31 -22.38 -7.67
N ALA A 138 2.25 -21.42 -7.60
CA ALA A 138 3.62 -21.65 -8.04
C ALA A 138 4.30 -22.80 -7.28
N ARG A 139 4.14 -22.83 -5.95
CA ARG A 139 4.67 -23.93 -5.11
C ARG A 139 4.05 -25.28 -5.43
N GLN A 140 2.75 -25.33 -5.70
CA GLN A 140 2.09 -26.59 -6.09
C GLN A 140 2.56 -27.10 -7.45
N GLY A 141 2.77 -26.21 -8.42
CA GLY A 141 3.35 -26.55 -9.71
C GLY A 141 4.78 -27.08 -9.61
N GLU A 142 5.62 -26.47 -8.75
CA GLU A 142 6.96 -26.97 -8.45
C GLU A 142 6.92 -28.36 -7.81
N THR A 143 6.10 -28.58 -6.78
CA THR A 143 6.02 -29.90 -6.11
C THR A 143 5.59 -31.03 -7.05
N ASN A 144 4.73 -30.73 -8.04
CA ASN A 144 4.28 -31.72 -9.03
C ASN A 144 5.38 -32.04 -10.06
N ASN A 145 6.28 -31.10 -10.34
CA ASN A 145 7.44 -31.32 -11.20
C ASN A 145 8.61 -32.00 -10.46
N THR A 146 8.76 -31.80 -9.15
CA THR A 146 9.79 -32.50 -8.35
C THR A 146 9.41 -33.94 -7.96
N THR A 147 8.14 -34.33 -8.10
CA THR A 147 7.71 -35.73 -7.90
C THR A 147 7.85 -36.60 -9.15
N THR A 148 8.33 -36.04 -10.26
CA THR A 148 8.70 -36.81 -11.47
C THR A 148 10.22 -36.78 -11.66
N PHE A 149 10.86 -37.92 -11.39
CA PHE A 149 12.28 -38.30 -11.60
C PHE A 149 13.16 -38.42 -10.34
N ASP A 150 13.06 -39.59 -9.72
CA ASP A 150 14.22 -40.38 -9.29
C ASP A 150 13.90 -41.88 -9.48
N PHE A 151 13.84 -42.33 -10.74
CA PHE A 151 14.04 -43.75 -11.06
C PHE A 151 15.47 -43.90 -11.59
N ALA A 152 16.43 -43.92 -10.66
CA ALA A 152 17.73 -44.50 -10.94
C ALA A 152 17.52 -45.95 -11.38
N GLY A 153 18.05 -46.27 -12.56
CA GLY A 153 17.76 -47.50 -13.27
C GLY A 153 17.94 -48.75 -12.42
N ASN A 154 16.92 -49.60 -12.42
CA ASN A 154 17.14 -51.03 -12.29
C ASN A 154 16.26 -51.79 -13.26
N LYS A 155 16.93 -52.73 -13.93
CA LYS A 155 16.49 -53.50 -15.08
C LYS A 155 15.11 -54.15 -14.86
N HIS A 156 14.26 -54.06 -15.87
CA HIS A 156 13.16 -55.01 -16.12
C HIS A 156 13.70 -56.47 -16.06
N PRO A 157 12.89 -57.45 -15.60
CA PRO A 157 11.75 -57.89 -16.41
C PRO A 157 10.49 -58.36 -15.67
N SER A 158 9.42 -58.43 -16.46
CA SER A 158 8.24 -59.33 -16.34
C SER A 158 7.22 -59.12 -15.21
N GLY A 159 5.98 -58.85 -15.59
CA GLY A 159 4.80 -59.01 -14.74
C GLY A 159 3.61 -58.17 -15.19
N LEU A 160 2.67 -58.78 -15.92
CA LEU A 160 1.36 -58.25 -16.27
C LEU A 160 0.46 -58.07 -15.04
N THR A 161 -0.23 -56.92 -14.93
CA THR A 161 -1.68 -56.73 -14.61
C THR A 161 -1.98 -55.21 -14.71
N SER A 162 -2.76 -54.74 -15.70
CA SER A 162 -4.22 -54.50 -15.65
C SER A 162 -4.65 -53.62 -14.45
N ALA A 163 -5.40 -52.51 -14.54
CA ALA A 163 -6.24 -51.97 -15.60
C ALA A 163 -6.65 -50.50 -15.29
N THR A 164 -7.00 -49.78 -16.37
CA THR A 164 -8.08 -48.77 -16.50
C THR A 164 -7.98 -47.36 -15.86
N VAL A 165 -7.60 -46.40 -16.72
CA VAL A 165 -8.27 -45.13 -17.12
C VAL A 165 -9.40 -44.57 -16.24
N ASN A 166 -9.32 -43.26 -15.94
CA ASN A 166 -10.43 -42.31 -16.15
C ASN A 166 -9.89 -40.87 -16.26
N TYR A 167 -9.82 -40.38 -17.50
CA TYR A 167 -9.93 -38.96 -17.82
C TYR A 167 -11.40 -38.66 -18.13
N LEU A 168 -11.87 -37.47 -17.72
CA LEU A 168 -12.94 -36.62 -18.31
C LEU A 168 -13.84 -36.02 -17.23
N HIS A 169 -13.60 -34.76 -16.83
CA HIS A 169 -14.30 -33.55 -17.31
C HIS A 169 -13.98 -32.36 -16.40
#